data_AF-A0A8R2AIM7-F1
#
_entry.id   AF-A0A8R2AIM7-F1
#
_cell.length_a   1.000
_cell.length_b   1.000
_cell.length_c   1.000
_cell.angle_alpha   90.00
_cell.angle_beta   90.00
_cell.angle_gamma   90.00
#
_symmetry.space_group_name_H-M   'P 1'
#
loop_
_entity.id
_entity.type
_entity.pdbx_description
1 polymer ?
#
loop_
_entity_poly.entity_id
_entity_poly.type
_entity_poly.pdbx_seq_one_letter_code
_entity_poly.pdbx_strand_id
1 'polypeptide(L)'
;MFQVYVVFIECLRSVKGGLVCGSKMEDFIGVKYKLKSSDNFDDYLKFIEVGLLSRKTANAVSPVCVLTRDNDGVYTLTMTTTFRTVKMSFKLGEEFIEERPDGAKVKSLLTIEGNKLIQTQTENNGRKSTHVREFTKDKLTVTTTAEGWDGRCIRVYEVLP
;
A
#
# COMPACT_ATOMS: atom_id res chain seq x y z
N MET A 1 20.62 -36.49 -32.74
CA MET A 1 20.33 -37.52 -31.71
C MET A 1 21.25 -37.21 -30.54
N PHE A 2 20.73 -37.07 -29.32
CA PHE A 2 21.40 -36.54 -28.12
C PHE A 2 21.61 -35.01 -28.07
N GLN A 3 20.54 -34.24 -27.78
CA GLN A 3 20.59 -33.02 -26.95
C GLN A 3 19.17 -32.47 -26.65
N VAL A 4 18.18 -33.33 -26.35
CA VAL A 4 16.79 -32.88 -26.06
C VAL A 4 16.23 -33.47 -24.75
N TYR A 5 16.98 -34.31 -24.03
CA TYR A 5 16.46 -35.05 -22.87
C TYR A 5 16.77 -34.45 -21.49
N VAL A 6 17.50 -33.32 -21.38
CA VAL A 6 17.95 -32.78 -20.08
C VAL A 6 16.99 -31.75 -19.46
N VAL A 7 15.96 -31.28 -20.17
CA VAL A 7 15.03 -30.26 -19.63
C VAL A 7 13.80 -30.86 -18.93
N PHE A 8 13.63 -32.19 -18.96
CA PHE A 8 12.42 -32.84 -18.42
C PHE A 8 12.60 -33.51 -17.03
N ILE A 9 13.79 -33.46 -16.41
CA ILE A 9 14.11 -34.26 -15.22
C ILE A 9 14.36 -33.44 -13.93
N GLU A 10 14.32 -32.11 -13.97
CA GLU A 10 14.22 -31.30 -12.72
C GLU A 10 12.77 -30.90 -12.39
N CYS A 11 11.81 -31.66 -12.90
CA CYS A 11 10.51 -31.88 -12.27
C CYS A 11 10.60 -33.22 -11.53
N LEU A 12 10.95 -33.23 -10.24
CA LEU A 12 10.69 -34.30 -9.23
C LEU A 12 11.72 -34.26 -8.09
N ARG A 13 11.76 -33.18 -7.29
CA ARG A 13 12.30 -33.22 -5.90
C ARG A 13 11.93 -31.94 -5.14
N SER A 14 10.66 -31.81 -4.79
CA SER A 14 10.24 -31.42 -3.43
C SER A 14 8.71 -31.39 -3.36
N VAL A 15 8.11 -32.57 -3.12
CA VAL A 15 6.74 -32.66 -2.60
C VAL A 15 6.88 -33.06 -1.15
N LYS A 16 6.83 -32.09 -0.22
CA LYS A 16 6.28 -32.18 1.16
C LYS A 16 6.13 -30.77 1.74
N GLY A 17 4.91 -30.23 1.71
CA GLY A 17 4.55 -28.94 2.29
C GLY A 17 3.52 -28.25 1.41
N GLY A 18 2.32 -28.01 1.93
CA GLY A 18 1.18 -27.51 1.16
C GLY A 18 1.51 -26.27 0.33
N LEU A 19 0.99 -26.24 -0.90
CA LEU A 19 0.95 -25.05 -1.75
C LEU A 19 0.21 -23.94 -0.99
N VAL A 20 0.95 -23.07 -0.31
CA VAL A 20 0.45 -21.72 -0.03
C VAL A 20 0.58 -21.00 -1.37
N CYS A 21 -0.52 -20.89 -2.11
CA CYS A 21 -0.63 -19.99 -3.25
C CYS A 21 -0.56 -18.55 -2.70
N GLY A 22 0.65 -18.10 -2.37
CA GLY A 22 0.90 -16.74 -1.95
C GLY A 22 0.72 -15.84 -3.17
N SER A 23 -0.36 -15.05 -3.17
CA SER A 23 -0.55 -13.98 -4.16
C SER A 23 0.65 -13.04 -4.13
N LYS A 24 1.17 -12.66 -5.30
CA LYS A 24 2.32 -11.77 -5.42
C LYS A 24 1.85 -10.35 -5.75
N MET A 25 2.64 -9.33 -5.46
CA MET A 25 2.24 -7.94 -5.72
C MET A 25 1.90 -7.69 -7.20
N GLU A 26 2.59 -8.39 -8.10
CA GLU A 26 2.41 -8.29 -9.55
C GLU A 26 0.97 -8.55 -9.98
N ASP A 27 0.23 -9.40 -9.26
CA ASP A 27 -1.17 -9.73 -9.53
C ASP A 27 -2.11 -8.53 -9.34
N PHE A 28 -1.66 -7.48 -8.65
CA PHE A 28 -2.48 -6.34 -8.24
C PHE A 28 -2.08 -5.02 -8.92
N ILE A 29 -1.08 -5.05 -9.79
CA ILE A 29 -0.64 -3.87 -10.56
C ILE A 29 -1.74 -3.48 -11.56
N GLY A 30 -2.15 -2.21 -11.54
CA GLY A 30 -3.20 -1.66 -12.39
C GLY A 30 -4.63 -1.92 -11.90
N VAL A 31 -4.83 -2.74 -10.88
CA VAL A 31 -6.15 -3.00 -10.31
C VAL A 31 -6.65 -1.76 -9.56
N LYS A 32 -7.93 -1.42 -9.77
CA LYS A 32 -8.56 -0.25 -9.16
C LYS A 32 -9.36 -0.66 -7.94
N TYR A 33 -9.12 0.00 -6.81
CA TYR A 33 -9.84 -0.25 -5.56
C TYR A 33 -10.52 1.03 -5.07
N LYS A 34 -11.82 1.01 -4.82
CA LYS A 34 -12.59 2.17 -4.31
C LYS A 34 -12.80 2.07 -2.81
N LEU A 35 -12.52 3.14 -2.06
CA LEU A 35 -12.79 3.16 -0.62
C LEU A 35 -14.27 2.86 -0.34
N LYS A 36 -14.50 1.91 0.56
CA LYS A 36 -15.84 1.50 1.01
C LYS A 36 -16.10 1.85 2.47
N SER A 37 -15.14 1.55 3.35
CA SER A 37 -15.25 1.80 4.79
C SER A 37 -13.95 2.33 5.36
N SER A 38 -14.06 3.01 6.50
CA SER A 38 -12.94 3.69 7.15
C SER A 38 -13.22 3.82 8.64
N ASP A 39 -12.52 3.04 9.46
CA ASP A 39 -12.66 2.99 10.91
C ASP A 39 -11.46 3.68 11.59
N ASN A 40 -11.71 4.48 12.62
CA ASN A 40 -10.72 5.24 13.41
C ASN A 40 -9.79 6.17 12.61
N PHE A 41 -10.19 6.59 11.40
CA PHE A 41 -9.35 7.45 10.57
C PHE A 41 -9.24 8.88 11.12
N ASP A 42 -10.34 9.47 11.61
CA ASP A 42 -10.29 10.80 12.25
C ASP A 42 -9.43 10.79 13.53
N ASP A 43 -9.46 9.72 14.31
CA ASP A 43 -8.65 9.60 15.53
C ASP A 43 -7.17 9.42 15.22
N TYR A 44 -6.82 8.65 14.19
CA TYR A 44 -5.46 8.62 13.66
C TYR A 44 -5.01 10.01 13.24
N LEU A 45 -5.80 10.71 12.42
CA LEU A 45 -5.45 12.05 11.93
C LEU A 45 -5.31 13.07 13.07
N LYS A 46 -6.15 12.98 14.11
CA LYS A 46 -5.98 13.80 15.33
C LYS A 46 -4.66 13.48 16.02
N PHE A 47 -4.31 12.20 16.16
CA PHE A 47 -3.08 11.78 16.83
C PHE A 47 -1.83 12.34 16.13
N ILE A 48 -1.81 12.32 14.79
CA ILE A 48 -0.73 12.93 13.99
C ILE A 48 -0.91 14.45 13.76
N GLU A 49 -1.70 15.11 14.61
CA GLU A 49 -1.87 16.57 14.68
C GLU A 49 -2.40 17.24 13.40
N VAL A 50 -3.09 16.48 12.54
CA VAL A 50 -3.70 17.02 11.32
C VAL A 50 -4.85 17.96 11.71
N GLY A 51 -4.86 19.18 11.18
CA GLY A 51 -5.86 20.20 11.48
C GLY A 51 -7.30 19.80 11.12
N LEU A 52 -8.28 20.29 11.90
CA LEU A 52 -9.70 19.90 11.80
C LEU A 52 -10.29 20.02 10.39
N LEU A 53 -9.95 21.09 9.65
CA LEU A 53 -10.45 21.30 8.29
C LEU A 53 -9.96 20.20 7.34
N SER A 54 -8.66 19.89 7.37
CA SER A 54 -8.06 18.80 6.59
C SER A 54 -8.66 17.45 6.95
N ARG A 55 -8.93 17.19 8.23
CA ARG A 55 -9.58 15.95 8.67
C ARG A 55 -11.01 15.82 8.13
N LYS A 56 -11.82 16.88 8.18
CA LYS A 56 -13.18 16.86 7.63
C LYS A 56 -13.17 16.52 6.14
N THR A 57 -12.30 17.18 5.37
CA THR A 57 -12.15 16.90 3.94
C THR A 57 -11.68 15.47 3.69
N ALA A 58 -10.71 14.98 4.45
CA ALA A 58 -10.16 13.64 4.29
C ALA A 58 -11.19 12.53 4.59
N ASN A 59 -12.09 12.75 5.54
CA ASN A 59 -13.18 11.82 5.87
C ASN A 59 -14.35 11.88 4.86
N ALA A 60 -14.56 13.03 4.20
CA ALA A 60 -15.64 13.20 3.23
C ALA A 60 -15.33 12.58 1.85
N VAL A 61 -14.06 12.31 1.54
CA VAL A 61 -13.65 11.76 0.23
C VAL A 61 -13.51 10.25 0.25
N SER A 62 -13.96 9.61 -0.84
CA SER A 62 -13.78 8.18 -1.08
C SER A 62 -12.86 7.97 -2.30
N PRO A 63 -11.54 7.86 -2.12
CA PRO A 63 -10.61 7.74 -3.24
C PRO A 63 -10.67 6.36 -3.91
N VAL A 64 -10.35 6.32 -5.21
CA VAL A 64 -9.93 5.13 -5.94
C VAL A 64 -8.42 5.03 -5.85
N CYS A 65 -7.91 3.90 -5.38
CA CYS A 65 -6.50 3.58 -5.26
C CYS A 65 -6.08 2.65 -6.41
N VAL A 66 -4.96 2.99 -7.05
CA VAL A 66 -4.32 2.17 -8.10
C VAL A 66 -2.82 2.14 -7.84
N LEU A 67 -2.23 0.95 -7.81
CA LEU A 67 -0.79 0.79 -7.79
C LEU A 67 -0.31 0.44 -9.20
N THR A 68 0.62 1.21 -9.74
CA THR A 68 1.26 0.93 -11.04
C THR A 68 2.77 0.79 -10.87
N ARG A 69 3.42 0.13 -11.84
CA ARG A 69 4.88 0.01 -11.92
C ARG A 69 5.30 0.28 -13.36
N ASP A 70 6.33 1.09 -13.56
CA ASP A 70 6.93 1.31 -14.87
C ASP A 70 8.04 0.29 -15.18
N ASN A 71 8.61 0.39 -16.39
CA ASN A 71 9.67 -0.50 -16.85
C ASN A 71 11.00 -0.29 -16.10
N ASP A 72 11.20 0.88 -15.49
CA ASP A 72 12.40 1.22 -14.71
C ASP A 72 12.29 0.75 -13.25
N GLY A 73 11.19 0.09 -12.90
CA GLY A 73 10.93 -0.43 -11.57
C GLY A 73 10.44 0.59 -10.56
N VAL A 74 10.03 1.78 -11.01
CA VAL A 74 9.42 2.81 -10.16
C VAL A 74 7.94 2.47 -9.97
N TYR A 75 7.53 2.42 -8.72
CA TYR A 75 6.12 2.24 -8.36
C TYR A 75 5.44 3.60 -8.26
N THR A 76 4.16 3.65 -8.63
CA THR A 76 3.34 4.84 -8.45
C THR A 76 2.02 4.45 -7.79
N LEU A 77 1.77 5.00 -6.61
CA LEU A 77 0.47 4.91 -5.93
C LEU A 77 -0.38 6.12 -6.34
N THR A 78 -1.48 5.85 -7.03
CA THR A 78 -2.43 6.89 -7.46
C THR A 78 -3.69 6.84 -6.60
N MET A 79 -4.09 7.99 -6.06
CA MET A 79 -5.33 8.17 -5.33
C MET A 79 -6.20 9.22 -6.05
N THR A 80 -7.31 8.77 -6.63
CA THR A 80 -8.23 9.62 -7.38
C THR A 80 -9.53 9.84 -6.61
N THR A 81 -9.88 11.08 -6.36
CA THR A 81 -11.18 11.50 -5.81
C THR A 81 -11.94 12.32 -6.86
N THR A 82 -13.19 12.71 -6.58
CA THR A 82 -13.96 13.63 -7.43
C THR A 82 -13.34 15.02 -7.53
N PHE A 83 -12.50 15.41 -6.56
CA PHE A 83 -11.90 16.74 -6.48
C PHE A 83 -10.49 16.80 -7.07
N ARG A 84 -9.68 15.75 -6.85
CA ARG A 84 -8.25 15.74 -7.15
C ARG A 84 -7.75 14.32 -7.37
N THR A 85 -6.76 14.20 -8.26
CA THR A 85 -5.88 13.03 -8.33
C THR A 85 -4.52 13.37 -7.69
N VAL A 86 -4.07 12.53 -6.77
CA VAL A 86 -2.74 12.59 -6.16
C VAL A 86 -1.96 11.37 -6.61
N LYS A 87 -0.69 11.55 -6.98
CA LYS A 87 0.24 10.48 -7.36
C LYS A 87 1.47 10.54 -6.48
N MET A 88 1.92 9.39 -6.01
CA MET A 88 3.15 9.23 -5.25
C MET A 88 4.01 8.19 -5.94
N SER A 89 5.14 8.62 -6.52
CA SER A 89 6.10 7.74 -7.18
C SER A 89 7.29 7.47 -6.27
N PHE A 90 7.70 6.21 -6.17
CA PHE A 90 8.73 5.77 -5.24
C PHE A 90 9.46 4.53 -5.77
N LYS A 91 10.69 4.34 -5.30
CA LYS A 91 11.45 3.09 -5.45
C LYS A 91 11.42 2.32 -4.14
N LEU A 92 11.37 1.00 -4.23
CA LEU A 92 11.32 0.16 -3.04
C LEU A 92 12.68 0.18 -2.33
N GLY A 93 12.65 0.27 -1.01
CA GLY A 93 13.86 0.30 -0.18
C GLY A 93 14.62 1.64 -0.20
N GLU A 94 14.13 2.64 -0.93
CA GLU A 94 14.72 3.98 -0.99
C GLU A 94 13.86 4.98 -0.22
N GLU A 95 14.48 5.70 0.72
CA GLU A 95 13.82 6.78 1.45
C GLU A 95 13.65 8.02 0.56
N PHE A 96 12.51 8.71 0.69
CA PHE A 96 12.27 9.99 0.02
C PHE A 96 11.45 10.95 0.89
N ILE A 97 11.39 12.22 0.49
CA ILE A 97 10.53 13.22 1.13
C ILE A 97 9.14 13.16 0.50
N GLU A 98 8.15 12.78 1.29
CA GLU A 98 6.74 12.77 0.93
C GLU A 98 6.07 14.04 1.46
N GLU A 99 5.38 14.78 0.58
CA GLU A 99 4.49 15.85 0.99
C GLU A 99 3.07 15.29 1.14
N ARG A 100 2.59 15.23 2.39
CA ARG A 100 1.25 14.77 2.71
C ARG A 100 0.21 15.79 2.26
N PRO A 101 -1.07 15.39 2.04
CA PRO A 101 -2.12 16.30 1.60
C PRO A 101 -2.42 17.48 2.55
N ASP A 102 -1.98 17.42 3.80
CA ASP A 102 -2.06 18.50 4.79
C ASP A 102 -0.90 19.50 4.68
N GLY A 103 0.06 19.28 3.78
CA GLY A 103 1.24 20.12 3.57
C GLY A 103 2.44 19.73 4.43
N ALA A 104 2.31 18.72 5.31
CA ALA A 104 3.43 18.25 6.11
C ALA A 104 4.41 17.45 5.24
N LYS A 105 5.71 17.67 5.44
CA LYS A 105 6.78 16.89 4.81
C LYS A 105 7.27 15.82 5.78
N VAL A 106 7.24 14.57 5.34
CA VAL A 106 7.68 13.40 6.12
C VAL A 106 8.69 12.59 5.33
N LYS A 107 9.55 11.85 6.01
CA LYS A 107 10.39 10.83 5.35
C LYS A 107 9.57 9.57 5.15
N SER A 108 9.60 8.99 3.96
CA SER A 108 8.80 7.84 3.60
C SER A 108 9.68 6.73 3.03
N LEU A 109 9.48 5.50 3.50
CA LEU A 109 10.13 4.29 3.03
C LEU A 109 9.07 3.25 2.69
N LEU A 110 9.14 2.67 1.50
CA LEU A 110 8.20 1.63 1.06
C LEU A 110 8.91 0.32 0.73
N THR A 111 8.34 -0.78 1.20
CA THR A 111 8.79 -2.15 0.93
C THR A 111 7.61 -3.04 0.54
N ILE A 112 7.89 -4.17 -0.09
CA ILE A 112 6.88 -5.18 -0.45
C ILE A 112 7.22 -6.50 0.25
N GLU A 113 6.19 -7.09 0.85
CA GLU A 113 6.23 -8.43 1.44
C GLU A 113 5.03 -9.23 0.92
N GLY A 114 5.25 -10.08 -0.10
CA GLY A 114 4.18 -10.84 -0.75
C GLY A 114 3.16 -9.92 -1.43
N ASN A 115 1.94 -9.90 -0.90
CA ASN A 115 0.82 -9.04 -1.34
C ASN A 115 0.65 -7.77 -0.50
N LYS A 116 1.64 -7.43 0.35
CA LYS A 116 1.59 -6.25 1.21
C LYS A 116 2.57 -5.19 0.74
N LEU A 117 2.08 -3.98 0.55
CA LEU A 117 2.91 -2.78 0.41
C LEU A 117 2.97 -2.09 1.77
N ILE A 118 4.15 -2.07 2.37
CA ILE A 118 4.40 -1.52 3.70
C ILE A 118 5.05 -0.16 3.52
N GLN A 119 4.44 0.88 4.09
CA GLN A 119 4.97 2.23 4.08
C GLN A 119 5.24 2.67 5.51
N THR A 120 6.46 3.13 5.79
CA THR A 120 6.81 3.78 7.05
C THR A 120 7.02 5.26 6.81
N GLN A 121 6.25 6.10 7.48
CA GLN A 121 6.41 7.55 7.49
C GLN A 121 7.05 7.98 8.81
N THR A 122 8.11 8.78 8.75
CA THR A 122 8.76 9.38 9.92
C THR A 122 8.53 10.90 9.88
N GLU A 123 7.86 11.41 10.90
CA GLU A 123 7.60 12.84 11.08
C GLU A 123 8.84 13.58 11.60
N ASN A 124 8.82 14.92 11.51
CA ASN A 124 9.94 15.76 11.97
C ASN A 124 10.22 15.64 13.47
N ASN A 125 9.21 15.29 14.27
CA ASN A 125 9.35 15.01 15.70
C ASN A 125 9.85 13.58 16.01
N GLY A 126 10.16 12.78 14.97
CA GLY A 126 10.64 11.41 15.10
C GLY A 126 9.54 10.34 15.19
N ARG A 127 8.27 10.72 15.32
CA ARG A 127 7.14 9.78 15.36
C ARG A 127 7.04 8.99 14.06
N LYS A 128 6.87 7.67 14.18
CA LYS A 128 6.69 6.78 13.04
C LYS A 128 5.26 6.32 12.91
N SER A 129 4.73 6.41 11.70
CA SER A 129 3.48 5.79 11.28
C SER A 129 3.76 4.67 10.28
N THR A 130 3.06 3.56 10.42
CA THR A 130 3.13 2.43 9.48
C THR A 130 1.80 2.23 8.80
N HIS A 131 1.81 2.19 7.47
CA HIS A 131 0.65 1.88 6.64
C HIS A 131 0.90 0.57 5.90
N VAL A 132 0.16 -0.47 6.27
CA VAL A 132 0.19 -1.77 5.60
C VAL A 132 -1.00 -1.86 4.66
N ARG A 133 -0.71 -1.88 3.35
CA ARG A 133 -1.70 -2.07 2.28
C ARG A 133 -1.65 -3.50 1.81
N GLU A 134 -2.64 -4.29 2.19
CA GLU A 134 -2.77 -5.69 1.81
C GLU A 134 -3.75 -5.83 0.65
N PHE A 135 -3.24 -6.34 -0.47
CA PHE A 135 -3.98 -6.51 -1.71
C PHE A 135 -4.50 -7.94 -1.84
N THR A 136 -5.74 -8.06 -2.28
CA THR A 136 -6.39 -9.33 -2.62
C THR A 136 -7.24 -9.12 -3.86
N LYS A 137 -7.74 -10.21 -4.46
CA LYS A 137 -8.59 -10.13 -5.65
C LYS A 137 -9.88 -9.34 -5.42
N ASP A 138 -10.38 -9.35 -4.18
CA ASP A 138 -11.69 -8.78 -3.85
C ASP A 138 -11.57 -7.38 -3.21
N LYS A 139 -10.47 -7.14 -2.47
CA LYS A 139 -10.31 -5.93 -1.66
C LYS A 139 -8.86 -5.50 -1.47
N LEU A 140 -8.70 -4.22 -1.16
CA LEU A 140 -7.50 -3.63 -0.59
C LEU A 140 -7.81 -3.23 0.87
N THR A 141 -7.06 -3.78 1.82
CA THR A 141 -7.17 -3.40 3.25
C THR A 141 -5.96 -2.59 3.65
N VAL A 142 -6.18 -1.39 4.17
CA VAL A 142 -5.13 -0.49 4.68
C VAL A 142 -5.22 -0.45 6.19
N THR A 143 -4.23 -1.03 6.87
CA THR A 143 -4.05 -0.90 8.32
C THR A 143 -3.05 0.21 8.60
N THR A 144 -3.41 1.15 9.46
CA THR A 144 -2.52 2.24 9.91
C THR A 144 -2.37 2.22 11.43
N THR A 145 -1.12 2.30 11.88
CA THR A 145 -0.69 2.37 13.28
C THR A 145 0.38 3.45 13.42
N ALA A 146 0.58 3.98 14.63
CA ALA A 146 1.64 4.94 14.91
C ALA A 146 2.28 4.69 16.28
N GLU A 147 3.57 4.96 16.39
CA GLU A 147 4.29 4.89 17.67
C GLU A 147 3.68 5.89 18.66
N GLY A 148 3.38 5.41 19.87
CA GLY A 148 2.72 6.20 20.92
C GLY A 148 1.20 6.31 20.77
N TRP A 149 0.58 5.60 19.82
CA TRP A 149 -0.88 5.50 19.68
C TRP A 149 -1.34 4.05 19.81
N ASP A 150 -2.20 3.79 20.80
CA ASP A 150 -2.78 2.46 21.02
C ASP A 150 -3.91 2.13 20.03
N GLY A 151 -4.28 3.09 19.18
CA GLY A 151 -5.32 2.91 18.17
C GLY A 151 -4.82 2.20 16.91
N ARG A 152 -5.79 1.69 16.15
CA ARG A 152 -5.59 1.16 14.81
C ARG A 152 -6.66 1.72 13.89
N CYS A 153 -6.22 2.30 12.79
CA CYS A 153 -7.08 2.76 11.70
C CYS A 153 -7.15 1.66 10.62
N ILE A 154 -8.36 1.37 10.15
CA ILE A 154 -8.58 0.36 9.11
C ILE A 154 -9.43 0.97 8.01
N ARG A 155 -8.91 0.96 6.78
CA ARG A 155 -9.66 1.40 5.59
C ARG A 155 -9.79 0.24 4.63
N VAL A 156 -11.01 -0.07 4.22
CA VAL A 156 -11.28 -1.17 3.27
C VAL A 156 -11.75 -0.58 1.96
N TYR A 157 -11.16 -1.07 0.88
CA TYR A 157 -11.47 -0.71 -0.48
C TYR A 157 -11.96 -1.95 -1.23
N GLU A 158 -13.02 -1.81 -2.03
CA GLU A 158 -13.57 -2.85 -2.90
C GLU A 158 -12.97 -2.72 -4.30
N VAL A 159 -12.72 -3.84 -4.97
CA VAL A 159 -12.30 -3.83 -6.38
C VAL A 159 -13.36 -3.19 -7.26
N LEU A 160 -12.95 -2.34 -8.19
CA LEU A 160 -13.83 -1.84 -9.25
C LEU A 160 -13.76 -2.78 -10.46
N PRO A 161 -14.92 -3.15 -11.05
CA PRO A 161 -14.97 -3.95 -12.26
C PRO A 161 -14.41 -3.21 -13.49
#